data_AF-Q1XAN9-F1
#
_entry.id   AF-Q1XAN9-F1
#
_cell.length_a   1.000
_cell.length_b   1.000
_cell.length_c   1.000
_cell.angle_alpha   90.00
_cell.angle_beta   90.00
_cell.angle_gamma   90.00
#
_symmetry.space_group_name_H-M   'P 1'
#
loop_
_entity.id
_entity.type
_entity.pdbx_description
1 polymer ?
#
loop_
_entity_poly.entity_id
_entity_poly.type
_entity_poly.pdbx_seq_one_letter_code
_entity_poly.pdbx_strand_id
1 'polypeptide(L)'
;QLELQVNLARESYDKGISPLPNRIQECRSYHLYEFVRTQLGTKLLSGTRTTSPGEVIELVYDAISEDKIIGPLLKCVEGWKATPGPF
;
A
#
# COMPACT_ATOMS: atom_id res chain seq x y z
N GLN A 1 16.36 4.84 27.16
CA GLN A 1 16.93 5.05 25.81
C GLN A 1 16.16 4.27 24.75
N LEU A 2 15.89 2.98 24.92
CA LEU A 2 15.19 2.14 23.93
C LEU A 2 13.78 2.67 23.54
N GLU A 3 12.91 2.93 24.51
CA GLU A 3 11.53 3.39 24.25
C GLU A 3 11.47 4.67 23.42
N LEU A 4 12.33 5.65 23.74
CA LEU A 4 12.45 6.89 22.97
C LEU A 4 12.83 6.62 21.51
N GLN A 5 13.80 5.74 21.27
CA GLN A 5 14.25 5.40 19.91
C GLN A 5 13.15 4.67 19.12
N VAL A 6 12.41 3.76 19.76
CA VAL A 6 11.27 3.08 19.14
C VAL A 6 10.18 4.07 18.73
N ASN A 7 9.84 5.02 19.61
CA ASN A 7 8.85 6.06 19.33
C ASN A 7 9.29 6.98 18.19
N LEU A 8 10.55 7.42 18.18
CA LEU A 8 11.11 8.25 17.10
C LEU A 8 11.14 7.51 15.76
N ALA A 9 11.44 6.21 15.76
CA ALA A 9 11.38 5.37 14.56
C ALA A 9 9.94 5.27 14.03
N ARG A 10 8.96 5.09 14.93
CA ARG A 10 7.53 5.07 14.56
C ARG A 10 7.07 6.40 13.98
N GLU A 11 7.42 7.52 14.61
CA GLU A 11 7.09 8.86 14.10
C GLU A 11 7.70 9.11 12.72
N SER A 12 8.95 8.69 12.50
CA SER A 12 9.62 8.83 11.21
C SER A 12 8.91 8.02 10.13
N TYR A 13 8.43 6.81 10.47
CA TYR A 13 7.60 5.99 9.59
C TYR A 13 6.27 6.69 9.26
N ASP A 14 5.56 7.21 10.27
CA ASP A 14 4.26 7.88 10.07
C ASP A 14 4.39 9.20 9.27
N LYS A 15 5.54 9.88 9.35
CA LYS A 15 5.89 11.07 8.56
C LYS A 15 6.41 10.76 7.16
N GLY A 16 6.64 9.49 6.82
CA GLY A 16 7.18 9.08 5.52
C GLY A 16 8.67 9.38 5.32
N ILE A 17 9.42 9.62 6.40
CA ILE A 17 10.86 9.93 6.40
C ILE A 17 11.69 8.80 7.04
N SER A 18 11.17 7.57 7.02
CA SER A 18 11.88 6.42 7.55
C SER A 18 13.20 6.23 6.79
N PRO A 19 14.34 5.96 7.48
CA PRO A 19 15.63 5.75 6.82
C PRO A 19 15.65 4.49 5.96
N LEU A 20 14.76 3.53 6.24
CA LEU A 20 14.58 2.33 5.43
C LEU A 20 13.34 2.51 4.53
N PRO A 21 13.50 2.53 3.20
CA PRO A 21 12.35 2.66 2.30
C PRO A 21 11.43 1.44 2.40
N ASN A 22 10.16 1.65 2.05
CA ASN A 22 9.19 0.58 2.01
C ASN A 22 9.47 -0.32 0.80
N ARG A 23 9.90 -1.57 1.05
CA ARG A 23 10.27 -2.55 0.02
C ARG A 23 9.19 -2.79 -1.04
N ILE A 24 7.93 -2.52 -0.74
CA ILE A 24 6.85 -2.63 -1.73
C ILE A 24 7.10 -1.75 -2.96
N GLN A 25 7.84 -0.64 -2.82
CA GLN A 25 8.21 0.26 -3.93
C GLN A 25 9.09 -0.41 -4.99
N GLU A 26 9.79 -1.48 -4.63
CA GLU A 26 10.67 -2.25 -5.53
C GLU A 26 10.01 -3.57 -5.98
N CYS A 27 8.73 -3.78 -5.65
CA CYS A 27 8.02 -5.01 -5.98
C CYS A 27 7.12 -4.82 -7.22
N ARG A 28 6.91 -5.88 -8.01
CA ARG A 28 5.90 -5.87 -9.10
C ARG A 28 4.49 -5.57 -8.59
N SER A 29 4.19 -5.96 -7.35
CA SER A 29 2.90 -5.68 -6.68
C SER A 29 2.74 -4.22 -6.24
N TYR A 30 3.72 -3.34 -6.49
CA TYR A 30 3.67 -1.93 -6.08
C TYR A 30 2.41 -1.22 -6.57
N HIS A 31 1.99 -1.47 -7.81
CA HIS A 31 0.86 -0.77 -8.41
C HIS A 31 -0.47 -0.97 -7.66
N LEU A 32 -0.70 -2.15 -7.09
CA LEU A 32 -1.88 -2.37 -6.23
C LEU A 32 -1.74 -1.64 -4.89
N TYR A 33 -0.54 -1.62 -4.30
CA TYR A 33 -0.29 -0.86 -3.07
C TYR A 33 -0.48 0.64 -3.28
N GLU A 34 0.09 1.19 -4.36
CA GLU A 34 -0.03 2.59 -4.76
C GLU A 34 -1.48 2.97 -5.06
N PHE A 35 -2.22 2.11 -5.77
CA PHE A 35 -3.65 2.31 -6.03
C PHE A 35 -4.41 2.51 -4.72
N VAL A 36 -4.28 1.59 -3.77
CA VAL A 36 -5.02 1.65 -2.51
C VAL A 36 -4.52 2.78 -1.61
N ARG A 37 -3.20 2.98 -1.46
CA ARG A 37 -2.63 3.93 -0.49
C ARG A 37 -2.55 5.36 -0.99
N THR A 38 -2.20 5.54 -2.26
CA THR A 38 -1.97 6.87 -2.84
C THR A 38 -3.18 7.32 -3.65
N GLN A 39 -3.67 6.51 -4.59
CA GLN A 39 -4.73 6.94 -5.51
C GLN A 39 -6.10 7.02 -4.81
N LEU A 40 -6.44 6.02 -3.99
CA LEU A 40 -7.64 6.04 -3.15
C LEU A 40 -7.42 6.79 -1.83
N GLY A 41 -6.18 7.21 -1.51
CA GLY A 41 -5.90 8.01 -0.32
C GLY A 41 -6.09 7.28 1.02
N THR A 42 -6.06 5.94 1.04
CA THR A 42 -6.20 5.19 2.30
C THR A 42 -4.96 5.35 3.19
N LYS A 43 -5.18 5.32 4.50
CA LYS A 43 -4.12 5.36 5.51
C LYS A 43 -4.07 4.05 6.29
N LEU A 44 -2.95 3.80 6.96
CA LEU A 44 -2.86 2.69 7.90
C LEU A 44 -3.83 2.90 9.06
N LEU A 45 -4.66 1.89 9.29
CA LEU A 45 -5.60 1.85 10.41
C LEU A 45 -4.82 1.76 11.73
N SER A 46 -5.30 2.51 12.72
CA SER A 46 -4.73 2.58 14.07
C SER A 46 -5.83 3.00 15.03
N GLY A 47 -5.78 2.55 16.28
CA GLY A 47 -6.73 3.00 17.31
C GLY A 47 -6.63 4.48 17.67
N THR A 48 -5.58 5.17 17.20
CA THR A 48 -5.42 6.63 17.33
C THR A 48 -6.08 7.42 16.20
N ARG A 49 -6.66 6.74 15.20
CA ARG A 49 -7.40 7.38 14.09
C ARG A 49 -8.89 7.11 14.24
N THR A 50 -9.72 8.01 13.71
CA THR A 50 -11.18 7.89 13.74
C THR A 50 -11.74 7.00 12.62
N THR A 51 -10.96 6.75 11.56
CA THR A 51 -11.37 5.93 10.42
C THR A 51 -11.52 4.46 10.81
N SER A 52 -12.70 3.91 10.56
CA SER A 52 -13.03 2.50 10.76
C SER A 52 -12.49 1.62 9.63
N PRO A 53 -12.30 0.31 9.88
CA PRO A 53 -11.99 -0.64 8.82
C PRO A 53 -13.05 -0.67 7.72
N GLY A 54 -14.33 -0.54 8.08
CA GLY A 54 -15.46 -0.55 7.14
C GLY A 54 -15.38 0.57 6.11
N GLU A 55 -15.10 1.80 6.55
CA GLU A 55 -14.93 2.94 5.64
C GLU A 55 -13.83 2.73 4.60
N VAL A 56 -12.72 2.09 4.97
CA VAL A 56 -11.63 1.78 4.03
C VAL A 56 -12.02 0.65 3.08
N ILE A 57 -12.75 -0.36 3.57
CA ILE A 57 -13.22 -1.48 2.74
C ILE A 57 -14.21 -0.98 1.69
N GLU A 58 -15.21 -0.17 2.08
CA GLU A 58 -16.20 0.40 1.15
C GLU A 58 -15.53 1.23 0.06
N LEU A 59 -14.55 2.07 0.42
CA LEU A 59 -13.82 2.87 -0.57
C LEU A 59 -13.09 2.01 -1.62
N VAL A 60 -12.46 0.91 -1.19
CA VAL A 60 -11.79 -0.03 -2.10
C VAL A 60 -12.83 -0.82 -2.91
N TYR A 61 -13.94 -1.23 -2.28
CA TYR A 61 -15.03 -1.94 -2.92
C TYR A 61 -15.69 -1.12 -4.03
N ASP A 62 -15.98 0.15 -3.78
CA ASP A 62 -16.52 1.08 -4.77
C ASP A 62 -15.56 1.23 -5.95
N ALA A 63 -14.26 1.39 -5.66
CA ALA A 63 -13.25 1.50 -6.70
C ALA A 63 -13.09 0.23 -7.55
N ILE A 64 -13.27 -0.95 -6.96
CA ILE A 64 -13.32 -2.22 -7.69
C ILE A 64 -14.60 -2.30 -8.53
N SER A 65 -15.74 -1.89 -7.97
CA SER A 65 -17.05 -1.91 -8.64
C SER A 65 -17.11 -0.94 -9.83
N GLU A 66 -16.27 0.10 -9.81
CA GLU A 66 -16.05 1.05 -10.92
C GLU A 66 -14.88 0.65 -11.84
N ASP A 67 -14.41 -0.61 -11.78
CA ASP A 67 -13.34 -1.16 -12.61
C ASP A 67 -11.96 -0.46 -12.48
N LYS A 68 -11.79 0.45 -11.50
CA LYS A 68 -10.55 1.24 -11.32
C LYS A 68 -9.34 0.37 -10.96
N ILE A 69 -9.58 -0.84 -10.44
CA ILE A 69 -8.52 -1.80 -10.10
C ILE A 69 -7.87 -2.46 -11.33
N ILE A 70 -8.54 -2.49 -12.49
CA ILE A 70 -8.08 -3.23 -13.67
C ILE A 70 -6.69 -2.75 -14.11
N GLY A 71 -6.50 -1.44 -14.24
CA GLY A 71 -5.21 -0.85 -14.65
C GLY A 71 -4.06 -1.22 -13.70
N PRO A 72 -4.17 -0.91 -12.40
CA PRO A 72 -3.17 -1.31 -11.40
C PRO A 72 -2.86 -2.81 -11.39
N LEU A 73 -3.87 -3.67 -11.53
CA LEU A 73 -3.69 -5.12 -11.56
C LEU A 73 -2.90 -5.57 -12.80
N LEU A 74 -3.23 -5.05 -13.98
CA LEU A 74 -2.52 -5.40 -15.22
C LEU A 74 -1.06 -4.92 -15.20
N LYS A 75 -0.79 -3.76 -14.59
CA LYS A 75 0.60 -3.29 -14.40
C LYS A 75 1.43 -4.25 -13.55
N CYS A 76 0.84 -4.96 -12.58
CA CYS A 76 1.59 -5.94 -11.77
C CYS A 76 2.13 -7.13 -12.57
N VAL A 77 1.52 -7.44 -13.71
CA VAL A 77 1.95 -8.51 -14.61
C VAL A 77 2.55 -7.97 -15.91
N GLU A 78 2.76 -6.66 -16.01
CA GLU A 78 3.41 -6.05 -17.16
C GLU A 78 4.82 -6.62 -17.35
N GLY A 79 5.16 -6.96 -18.60
CA GLY A 79 6.41 -7.63 -18.94
C GLY A 79 6.45 -9.14 -18.63
N TRP A 80 5.39 -9.74 -18.07
CA TRP A 80 5.29 -11.20 -18.00
C TRP A 80 5.03 -11.79 -19.39
N LYS A 81 5.82 -12.80 -19.78
CA LYS A 81 5.78 -13.44 -21.10
C LYS A 81 4.70 -14.51 -21.24
N ALA A 82 3.76 -14.59 -20.30
CA ALA A 82 2.74 -15.65 -20.23
C ALA A 82 3.32 -17.08 -20.21
N THR A 83 4.57 -17.24 -19.82
CA THR A 83 5.22 -18.55 -19.63
C THR A 83 5.64 -18.69 -18.17
N PRO A 84 5.70 -19.92 -17.65
CA PRO A 84 6.36 -20.16 -16.37
C PRO A 84 7.80 -19.66 -16.41
N GLY A 85 8.39 -19.48 -15.23
CA GLY A 85 9.82 -19.21 -15.10
C GLY A 85 10.66 -20.36 -15.67
N PRO A 86 11.99 -20.25 -15.68
CA PRO A 86 12.88 -21.29 -16.21
C PRO A 86 12.94 -22.58 -15.36
N PHE A 87 11.89 -22.86 -14.57
CA PHE A 87 11.72 -24.06 -13.77
C PHE A 87 10.49 -24.84 -14.26
#